data_AF-A0A348ZF87-F1
#
_entry.id   AF-A0A348ZF87-F1
#
_cell.length_a   1.000
_cell.length_b   1.000
_cell.length_c   1.000
_cell.angle_alpha   90.00
_cell.angle_beta   90.00
_cell.angle_gamma   90.00
#
_symmetry.space_group_name_H-M   'P 1'
#
loop_
_entity.id
_entity.type
_entity.pdbx_description
1 polymer ?
#
loop_
_entity_poly.entity_id
_entity_poly.type
_entity_poly.pdbx_seq_one_letter_code
_entity_poly.pdbx_strand_id
1 'polypeptide(L)' 'MEYVAFVIIITLIEYLAFGILVGMARGKYNCPAPATSGDPVFERYYRVHINTSE' A
#
# COMPACT_ATOMS: atom_id res chain seq x y z
N MET A 1 -21.48 -13.47 -12.80
CA MET A 1 -20.58 -12.35 -13.20
C MET A 1 -20.71 -11.13 -12.29
N GLU A 2 -21.91 -10.79 -11.80
CA GLU A 2 -22.11 -9.64 -10.90
C GLU A 2 -21.30 -9.71 -9.59
N TYR A 3 -21.33 -10.84 -8.88
CA TYR A 3 -20.53 -11.02 -7.67
C TYR A 3 -19.01 -10.90 -7.92
N VAL A 4 -18.54 -11.33 -9.08
CA VAL A 4 -17.12 -11.21 -9.47
C VAL A 4 -16.75 -9.74 -9.63
N ALA A 5 -17.59 -8.94 -10.29
CA ALA A 5 -17.38 -7.49 -10.43
C ALA A 5 -17.35 -6.78 -9.08
N PHE A 6 -18.23 -7.17 -8.15
CA PHE A 6 -18.24 -6.62 -6.80
C PHE A 6 -16.94 -6.91 -6.03
N VAL A 7 -16.44 -8.16 -6.11
CA VAL A 7 -15.16 -8.52 -5.50
C VAL A 7 -14.01 -7.73 -6.10
N ILE A 8 -13.97 -7.55 -7.43
CA ILE A 8 -12.94 -6.74 -8.10
C ILE A 8 -12.92 -5.30 -7.57
N ILE A 9 -14.10 -4.68 -7.41
CA ILE A 9 -14.20 -3.32 -6.88
C ILE A 9 -13.64 -3.25 -5.45
N ILE A 10 -13.95 -4.24 -4.59
CA ILE A 10 -13.41 -4.31 -3.23
C ILE A 10 -11.88 -4.43 -3.26
N THR A 11 -11.33 -5.30 -4.10
CA THR A 11 -9.88 -5.47 -4.24
C THR A 11 -9.19 -4.18 -4.70
N LEU A 12 -9.80 -3.41 -5.61
CA LEU A 12 -9.25 -2.12 -6.04
C LEU A 12 -9.26 -1.09 -4.91
N ILE A 13 -10.32 -1.05 -4.10
CA ILE A 13 -10.40 -0.17 -2.92
C ILE A 13 -9.32 -0.54 -1.90
N GLU A 14 -9.13 -1.83 -1.63
CA GLU A 14 -8.07 -2.33 -0.74
C GLU A 14 -6.67 -1.94 -1.24
N TYR A 15 -6.40 -2.13 -2.54
CA TYR A 15 -5.14 -1.76 -3.15
C TYR A 15 -4.83 -0.25 -2.99
N LEU A 16 -5.82 0.61 -3.26
CA LEU A 16 -5.69 2.06 -3.06
C LEU A 16 -5.47 2.42 -1.58
N ALA A 17 -6.17 1.75 -0.67
CA ALA A 17 -6.00 1.97 0.77
C ALA A 17 -4.57 1.66 1.22
N PHE A 18 -3.96 0.56 0.75
CA PHE A 18 -2.56 0.25 1.04
C PHE A 18 -1.59 1.30 0.49
N GLY A 19 -1.83 1.81 -0.73
CA GLY A 19 -1.04 2.90 -1.29
C GLY A 19 -1.12 4.19 -0.45
N ILE A 20 -2.30 4.56 0.04
CA ILE A 20 -2.49 5.72 0.94
C ILE A 20 -1.75 5.50 2.26
N LEU A 21 -1.82 4.31 2.86
CA LEU A 21 -1.12 3.99 4.10
C LEU A 21 0.40 4.08 3.93
N VAL A 22 0.95 3.63 2.79
CA VAL A 22 2.37 3.84 2.47
C VAL A 22 2.69 5.33 2.37
N GLY A 23 1.86 6.12 1.68
CA GLY A 23 2.03 7.57 1.57
C GLY A 23 2.04 8.28 2.94
N MET A 24 1.13 7.92 3.83
CA MET A 24 1.11 8.42 5.22
C MET A 24 2.35 7.98 6.01
N ALA A 25 2.77 6.72 5.83
CA ALA A 25 3.96 6.18 6.49
C ALA A 25 5.24 6.91 6.06
N ARG A 26 5.33 7.37 4.79
CA ARG A 26 6.46 8.20 4.32
C ARG A 26 6.64 9.46 5.16
N GLY A 27 5.55 10.18 5.43
CA GLY A 27 5.58 11.37 6.28
C GLY A 27 5.86 11.04 7.75
N LYS A 28 5.28 9.96 8.27
CA LYS A 28 5.41 9.58 9.69
C LYS A 28 6.82 9.09 10.06
N TYR A 29 7.46 8.34 9.16
CA TYR A 29 8.75 7.70 9.41
C TYR A 29 9.90 8.35 8.62
N ASN A 30 9.71 9.59 8.13
CA ASN A 30 10.71 10.35 7.39
C ASN A 30 11.36 9.57 6.23
N CYS A 31 10.55 8.90 5.41
CA CYS A 31 11.01 8.23 4.19
C CYS A 31 10.51 8.97 2.94
N PRO A 32 11.11 10.12 2.59
CA PRO A 32 10.70 10.89 1.43
C PRO A 32 10.91 10.08 0.14
N ALA A 33 9.98 10.22 -0.80
CA ALA A 33 10.18 9.66 -2.14
C ALA A 33 11.47 10.25 -2.76
N PRO A 34 12.27 9.47 -3.52
CA PRO A 34 12.01 8.12 -4.02
C PRO A 34 12.49 6.98 -3.09
N ALA A 35 12.92 7.26 -1.85
CA ALA A 35 13.45 6.23 -0.97
C ALA A 35 12.40 5.14 -0.67
N THR A 36 12.85 3.89 -0.58
CA THR A 36 12.01 2.70 -0.29
C THR A 36 12.53 1.91 0.90
N SER A 37 13.60 2.38 1.54
CA SER A 37 14.23 1.80 2.73
C SER A 37 14.54 2.90 3.74
N GLY A 38 14.75 2.51 5.00
CA GLY A 38 15.03 3.43 6.09
C GLY A 38 14.49 2.92 7.41
N ASP A 39 13.32 3.42 7.82
CA ASP A 39 12.67 2.96 9.05
C ASP A 39 12.10 1.54 8.88
N PRO A 40 12.41 0.58 9.78
CA PRO A 40 11.93 -0.80 9.68
C PRO A 40 10.40 -0.94 9.70
N VAL A 41 9.67 0.02 10.30
CA VAL A 41 8.21 0.04 10.29
C VAL A 41 7.71 0.54 8.93
N PHE A 42 8.30 1.61 8.37
CA PHE A 42 7.97 2.04 7.01
C PHE A 42 8.15 0.92 5.99
N GLU A 43 9.27 0.19 6.06
CA GLU A 43 9.53 -0.92 5.13
C GLU A 43 8.47 -2.02 5.21
N ARG A 44 7.88 -2.27 6.38
CA ARG A 44 6.77 -3.22 6.52
C ARG A 44 5.52 -2.73 5.78
N TYR A 45 5.15 -1.45 5.94
CA TYR A 45 4.04 -0.86 5.19
C TYR A 45 4.29 -0.95 3.68
N TYR A 46 5.50 -0.60 3.25
CA TYR A 46 5.89 -0.64 1.85
C TYR A 46 5.83 -2.07 1.28
N ARG A 47 6.36 -3.06 2.00
CA ARG A 47 6.33 -4.47 1.57
C ARG A 47 4.91 -5.04 1.52
N VAL A 48 4.01 -4.68 2.43
CA VAL A 48 2.60 -5.12 2.34
C VAL A 48 1.98 -4.66 1.03
N HIS A 49 2.12 -3.38 0.67
CA HIS A 49 1.54 -2.86 -0.57
C HIS A 49 2.16 -3.50 -1.82
N ILE A 50 3.48 -3.66 -1.86
CA ILE A 50 4.17 -4.26 -3.01
C ILE A 50 3.84 -5.75 -3.14
N ASN A 51 3.81 -6.51 -2.05
CA ASN A 51 3.47 -7.94 -2.09
C ASN A 51 2.00 -8.19 -2.49
N THR A 52 1.08 -7.25 -2.22
CA THR A 52 -0.30 -7.32 -2.72
C THR A 52 -0.39 -6.97 -4.20
N SER A 53 0.58 -6.22 -4.73
CA SER A 53 0.63 -5.84 -6.14
C SER A 53 1.27 -6.90 -7.04
N GLU A 54 2.13 -7.75 -6.48
CA GLU A 54 2.83 -8.86 -7.16
C GLU A 54 1.86 -10.00 -7.50
#